data_AF-A0A103ELP1-F1
#
_entry.id   AF-A0A103ELP1-F1
#
_cell.length_a   1.000
_cell.length_b   1.000
_cell.length_c   1.000
_cell.angle_alpha   90.00
_cell.angle_beta   90.00
_cell.angle_gamma   90.00
#
_symmetry.space_group_name_H-M   'P 1'
#
loop_
_entity.id
_entity.type
_entity.pdbx_description
1 polymer ?
#
loop_
_entity_poly.entity_id
_entity_poly.type
_entity_poly.pdbx_seq_one_letter_code
_entity_poly.pdbx_strand_id
1 'polypeptide(L)'
;MMGSWTVPQAAHASTYGCQVLLCLANPGGPTQYSECVPPITRLWDDLDHMRPFPTCDQSDGNQPGNYAQQLYAPYDPCPSPLKPAAQGSYAVQGSRNTTKKQSWFYGGADQYTLVGQPQMSEPQSQGQAAGPQACVGNIVGTYTIGNYNDGDQQTITVYDQVQWQQYKSPRAIDVYVNGKMYNRVHW
;
A
#
# COMPACT_ATOMS: atom_id res chain seq x y z
N MET A 1 43.40 -46.34 -4.32
CA MET A 1 42.43 -45.33 -4.81
C MET A 1 41.34 -45.20 -3.75
N MET A 2 41.46 -44.24 -2.84
CA MET A 2 40.44 -43.99 -1.81
C MET A 2 39.71 -42.71 -2.21
N GLY A 3 38.49 -42.86 -2.73
CA GLY A 3 37.65 -41.73 -3.14
C GLY A 3 37.08 -41.03 -1.93
N SER A 4 37.41 -39.75 -1.79
CA SER A 4 36.79 -38.82 -0.84
C SER A 4 35.32 -38.64 -1.17
N TRP A 5 34.43 -38.96 -0.22
CA TRP A 5 33.02 -38.59 -0.29
C TRP A 5 32.83 -37.33 0.56
N THR A 6 32.76 -36.17 -0.09
CA THR A 6 32.21 -34.97 0.52
C THR A 6 30.71 -35.18 0.68
N VAL A 7 30.26 -35.41 1.91
CA VAL A 7 28.84 -35.39 2.26
C VAL A 7 28.33 -33.96 2.01
N PRO A 8 27.32 -33.74 1.15
CA PRO A 8 26.73 -32.41 1.01
C PRO A 8 26.12 -32.02 2.35
N GLN A 9 26.68 -30.98 2.96
CA GLN A 9 26.15 -30.39 4.18
C GLN A 9 24.77 -29.84 3.86
N ALA A 10 23.71 -30.42 4.45
CA ALA A 10 22.37 -29.87 4.34
C ALA A 10 22.41 -28.44 4.90
N ALA A 11 22.25 -27.45 4.02
CA ALA A 11 22.09 -26.08 4.44
C ALA A 11 20.78 -25.99 5.23
N HIS A 12 20.88 -25.82 6.54
CA HIS A 12 19.74 -25.59 7.42
C HIS A 12 19.22 -24.17 7.21
N ALA A 13 18.66 -23.90 6.04
CA ALA A 13 17.69 -22.83 5.93
C ALA A 13 16.58 -23.13 6.95
N SER A 14 16.08 -22.13 7.69
CA SER A 14 14.88 -22.39 8.48
C SER A 14 13.76 -22.78 7.50
N THR A 15 13.43 -24.08 7.43
CA THR A 15 12.38 -24.60 6.54
C THR A 15 11.10 -23.81 6.74
N TYR A 16 10.87 -23.40 7.99
CA TYR A 16 9.78 -22.52 8.40
C TYR A 16 9.81 -21.14 7.71
N GLY A 17 10.91 -20.38 7.77
CA GLY A 17 10.96 -19.05 7.18
C GLY A 17 10.86 -19.06 5.66
N CYS A 18 11.43 -20.08 5.00
CA CYS A 18 11.28 -20.23 3.56
C CYS A 18 9.86 -20.68 3.15
N GLN A 19 9.21 -21.53 3.96
CA GLN A 19 7.78 -21.85 3.78
C GLN A 19 6.91 -20.60 3.93
N VAL A 20 7.14 -19.79 4.97
CA VAL A 20 6.42 -18.53 5.20
C VAL A 20 6.59 -17.58 4.01
N LEU A 21 7.82 -17.36 3.54
CA LEU A 21 8.08 -16.49 2.40
C LEU A 21 7.35 -16.96 1.14
N LEU A 22 7.43 -18.26 0.84
CA LEU A 22 6.73 -18.84 -0.32
C LEU A 22 5.21 -18.68 -0.19
N CYS A 23 4.66 -18.93 1.00
CA CYS A 23 3.23 -18.84 1.24
C CYS A 23 2.71 -17.40 1.18
N LEU A 24 3.44 -16.43 1.75
CA LEU A 24 3.11 -15.00 1.64
C LEU A 24 3.11 -14.52 0.18
N ALA A 25 3.96 -15.10 -0.67
CA ALA A 25 4.03 -14.80 -2.10
C ALA A 25 2.87 -15.41 -2.93
N ASN A 26 1.89 -16.07 -2.31
CA ASN A 26 0.74 -16.58 -3.04
C ASN A 26 -0.23 -15.44 -3.44
N PRO A 27 -0.55 -15.27 -4.74
CA PRO A 27 -1.37 -14.16 -5.22
C PRO A 27 -2.83 -14.22 -4.75
N GLY A 28 -3.39 -15.41 -4.47
CA GLY A 28 -4.73 -15.57 -3.89
C GLY A 28 -4.75 -15.50 -2.36
N GLY A 29 -3.63 -15.12 -1.74
CA GLY A 29 -3.52 -14.94 -0.29
C GLY A 29 -2.65 -15.99 0.39
N PRO A 30 -2.15 -15.70 1.60
CA PRO A 30 -1.13 -16.49 2.25
C PRO A 30 -1.58 -17.92 2.58
N THR A 31 -2.89 -18.17 2.72
CA THR A 31 -3.49 -19.47 3.04
C THR A 31 -4.24 -20.11 1.86
N GLN A 32 -4.01 -19.65 0.62
CA GLN A 32 -4.70 -20.17 -0.57
C GLN A 32 -4.54 -21.69 -0.71
N TYR A 33 -3.35 -22.22 -0.41
CA TYR A 33 -3.06 -23.66 -0.46
C TYR A 33 -3.05 -24.25 0.95
N SER A 34 -3.53 -25.49 1.08
CA SER A 34 -3.61 -26.22 2.34
C SER A 34 -2.25 -26.34 3.05
N GLU A 35 -1.19 -26.52 2.28
CA GLU A 35 0.20 -26.63 2.71
C GLU A 35 0.70 -25.33 3.36
N CYS A 36 0.07 -24.20 3.01
CA CYS A 36 0.39 -22.90 3.56
C CYS A 36 -0.37 -22.55 4.83
N VAL A 37 -1.44 -23.27 5.17
CA VAL A 37 -2.20 -23.02 6.39
C VAL A 37 -1.33 -23.18 7.65
N PRO A 38 -0.63 -24.31 7.88
CA PRO A 38 0.18 -24.47 9.09
C PRO A 38 1.31 -23.44 9.28
N PRO A 39 2.18 -23.14 8.28
CA PRO A 39 3.25 -22.18 8.47
C PRO A 39 2.73 -20.74 8.66
N ILE A 40 1.63 -20.36 8.01
CA ILE A 40 1.05 -19.03 8.15
C ILE A 40 0.30 -18.87 9.48
N THR A 41 -0.42 -19.89 9.94
CA THR A 41 -1.01 -19.87 11.29
C THR A 41 0.07 -19.72 12.37
N ARG A 42 1.21 -20.43 12.22
CA ARG A 42 2.35 -20.27 13.13
C ARG A 42 2.95 -18.86 13.05
N LEU A 43 3.04 -18.27 11.86
CA LEU A 43 3.50 -16.89 11.70
C LEU A 43 2.62 -15.92 12.50
N TRP A 44 1.30 -16.02 12.37
CA TRP A 44 0.40 -15.14 13.10
C TRP A 44 0.52 -15.31 14.62
N ASP A 45 0.62 -16.56 15.11
CA ASP A 45 0.89 -16.82 16.54
C ASP A 45 2.22 -16.21 17.01
N ASP A 46 3.29 -16.39 16.23
CA ASP A 46 4.60 -15.81 16.53
C ASP A 46 4.49 -14.27 16.64
N LEU A 47 3.80 -13.63 15.69
CA LEU A 47 3.65 -12.18 15.65
C LEU A 47 2.74 -11.61 16.75
N ASP A 48 1.67 -12.32 17.11
CA ASP A 48 0.79 -11.96 18.23
C ASP A 48 1.54 -12.01 19.57
N HIS A 49 2.53 -12.91 19.69
CA HIS A 49 3.39 -13.04 20.86
C HIS A 49 4.69 -12.22 20.77
N MET A 50 4.79 -11.28 19.81
CA MET A 50 5.97 -10.42 19.59
C MET A 50 7.27 -11.20 19.36
N ARG A 51 7.17 -12.41 18.82
CA ARG A 51 8.36 -13.18 18.44
C ARG A 51 8.95 -12.63 17.14
N PRO A 52 10.25 -12.86 16.88
CA PRO A 52 10.90 -12.37 15.67
C PRO A 52 10.25 -12.88 14.39
N PHE A 53 10.22 -12.03 13.36
CA PHE A 53 9.83 -12.44 12.00
C PHE A 53 10.79 -13.52 11.49
N PRO A 54 10.29 -14.61 10.89
CA PRO A 54 11.16 -15.69 10.44
C PRO A 54 12.01 -15.25 9.24
N THR A 55 13.27 -15.70 9.23
CA THR A 55 14.20 -15.46 8.12
C THR A 55 14.31 -16.69 7.21
N CYS A 56 14.44 -16.46 5.91
CA CYS A 56 14.78 -17.49 4.94
C CYS A 56 16.21 -17.26 4.46
N ASP A 57 17.14 -18.13 4.87
CA ASP A 57 18.58 -17.96 4.60
C ASP A 57 18.95 -18.28 3.13
N GLN A 58 18.04 -18.92 2.38
CA GLN A 58 18.20 -19.20 0.94
C GLN A 58 17.87 -17.99 0.06
N SER A 59 17.41 -16.91 0.67
CA SER A 59 17.18 -15.63 0.03
C SER A 59 18.36 -14.73 0.33
N ASP A 60 19.35 -14.76 -0.56
CA ASP A 60 20.66 -14.12 -0.38
C ASP A 60 20.55 -12.69 0.13
N GLY A 61 21.03 -12.45 1.35
CA GLY A 61 21.07 -11.13 2.00
C GLY A 61 22.05 -10.11 1.37
N ASN A 62 22.47 -10.28 0.11
CA ASN A 62 23.44 -9.40 -0.57
C ASN A 62 23.19 -9.14 -2.07
N GLN A 63 22.02 -9.52 -2.62
CA GLN A 63 21.52 -9.11 -3.95
C GLN A 63 20.00 -8.87 -3.83
N PRO A 64 19.30 -8.22 -4.78
CA PRO A 64 17.84 -8.07 -4.72
C PRO A 64 17.14 -9.44 -4.87
N GLY A 65 17.14 -10.22 -3.79
CA GLY A 65 16.56 -11.55 -3.71
C GLY A 65 15.06 -11.50 -3.37
N ASN A 66 14.55 -12.62 -2.88
CA ASN A 66 13.17 -12.74 -2.43
C ASN A 66 13.13 -12.55 -0.92
N TYR A 67 12.34 -11.63 -0.38
CA TYR A 67 12.28 -11.47 1.07
C TYR A 67 10.93 -10.90 1.48
N ALA A 68 10.62 -10.97 2.77
CA ALA A 68 9.43 -10.35 3.33
C ALA A 68 9.84 -9.45 4.49
N GLN A 69 9.20 -8.30 4.61
CA GLN A 69 9.45 -7.35 5.69
C GLN A 69 8.15 -6.89 6.32
N GLN A 70 8.12 -6.86 7.65
CA GLN A 70 7.04 -6.24 8.40
C GLN A 70 7.15 -4.72 8.31
N LEU A 71 6.02 -4.06 8.18
CA LEU A 71 5.94 -2.60 8.16
C LEU A 71 4.59 -2.10 8.69
N TYR A 72 4.58 -0.82 9.03
CA TYR A 72 3.35 -0.09 9.30
C TYR A 72 2.84 0.50 7.98
N ALA A 73 1.80 -0.10 7.41
CA ALA A 73 1.19 0.36 6.18
C ALA A 73 -0.33 0.05 6.15
N PRO A 74 -1.19 1.03 6.46
CA PRO A 74 -2.64 0.82 6.56
C PRO A 74 -3.38 0.70 5.22
N TYR A 75 -2.71 0.90 4.09
CA TYR A 75 -3.27 0.79 2.73
C TYR A 75 -2.40 -0.09 1.85
N ASP A 76 -2.94 -0.56 0.73
CA ASP A 76 -2.14 -1.21 -0.32
C ASP A 76 -1.33 -0.15 -1.08
N PRO A 77 -0.26 -0.52 -1.79
CA PRO A 77 0.29 0.37 -2.81
C PRO A 77 -0.80 0.76 -3.82
N CYS A 78 -0.77 2.01 -4.28
CA CYS A 78 -1.65 2.43 -5.35
C CYS A 78 -1.40 1.62 -6.63
N PRO A 79 -2.46 1.20 -7.34
CA PRO A 79 -2.30 0.47 -8.60
C PRO A 79 -1.65 1.39 -9.63
N SER A 80 -0.61 0.89 -10.31
CA SER A 80 0.05 1.64 -11.38
C SER A 80 -0.95 2.04 -12.47
N PRO A 81 -0.94 3.29 -12.97
CA PRO A 81 0.06 4.34 -12.76
C PRO A 81 -0.26 5.32 -11.60
N LEU A 82 -1.30 5.05 -10.81
CA LEU A 82 -1.74 5.95 -9.75
C LEU A 82 -0.72 6.03 -8.60
N LYS A 83 -0.71 7.18 -7.95
CA LYS A 83 0.16 7.46 -6.80
C LYS A 83 -0.69 7.85 -5.59
N PRO A 84 -0.24 7.60 -4.35
CA PRO A 84 -0.96 8.09 -3.19
C PRO A 84 -1.03 9.61 -3.21
N ALA A 85 -2.21 10.16 -2.98
CA ALA A 85 -2.39 11.58 -2.73
C ALA A 85 -1.70 11.95 -1.41
N ALA A 86 -1.26 13.21 -1.30
CA ALA A 86 -0.68 13.69 -0.05
C ALA A 86 -1.69 13.55 1.10
N GLN A 87 -1.22 13.08 2.26
CA GLN A 87 -2.05 12.99 3.45
C GLN A 87 -2.67 14.35 3.77
N GLY A 88 -3.98 14.34 4.04
CA GLY A 88 -4.79 15.52 4.32
C GLY A 88 -5.10 16.42 3.12
N SER A 89 -4.64 16.08 1.92
CA SER A 89 -5.03 16.80 0.71
C SER A 89 -6.43 16.39 0.26
N TYR A 90 -7.19 17.34 -0.29
CA TYR A 90 -8.46 17.06 -0.93
C TYR A 90 -8.26 16.67 -2.39
N ALA A 91 -8.83 15.53 -2.75
CA ALA A 91 -8.80 14.99 -4.10
C ALA A 91 -10.22 14.82 -4.64
N VAL A 92 -10.39 15.12 -5.93
CA VAL A 92 -11.62 14.83 -6.67
C VAL A 92 -11.26 14.45 -8.11
N GLN A 93 -12.03 13.54 -8.70
CA GLN A 93 -11.86 13.21 -10.12
C GLN A 93 -12.62 14.22 -10.98
N GLY A 94 -12.04 14.64 -12.10
CA GLY A 94 -12.75 15.50 -13.04
C GLY A 94 -11.92 15.90 -14.25
N SER A 95 -12.53 16.66 -15.14
CA SER A 95 -11.91 17.19 -16.35
C SER A 95 -12.12 18.69 -16.46
N ARG A 96 -11.24 19.38 -17.19
CA ARG A 96 -11.40 20.82 -17.43
C ARG A 96 -12.58 21.09 -18.35
N ASN A 97 -13.46 21.99 -17.95
CA ASN A 97 -14.53 22.53 -18.77
C ASN A 97 -13.99 23.69 -19.60
N THR A 98 -13.75 23.46 -20.89
CA THR A 98 -13.20 24.46 -21.82
C THR A 98 -14.20 25.54 -22.23
N THR A 99 -15.49 25.35 -21.93
CA THR A 99 -16.56 26.28 -22.29
C THR A 99 -16.81 27.33 -21.21
N LYS A 100 -16.40 27.05 -19.97
CA LYS A 100 -16.58 27.94 -18.81
C LYS A 100 -15.32 28.80 -18.61
N LYS A 101 -15.52 30.12 -18.48
CA LYS A 101 -14.47 31.02 -17.98
C LYS A 101 -14.45 30.94 -16.46
N GLN A 102 -13.26 31.06 -15.86
CA GLN A 102 -13.09 31.03 -14.40
C GLN A 102 -13.99 32.04 -13.72
N SER A 103 -14.88 31.58 -12.84
CA SER A 103 -15.64 32.47 -11.97
C SER A 103 -14.90 32.69 -10.66
N TRP A 104 -14.68 33.95 -10.32
CA TRP A 104 -14.12 34.33 -9.03
C TRP A 104 -15.07 34.02 -7.85
N PHE A 105 -16.37 33.90 -8.10
CA PHE A 105 -17.38 33.62 -7.08
C PHE A 105 -17.40 32.16 -6.59
N TYR A 106 -16.91 31.21 -7.41
CA TYR A 106 -16.91 29.78 -7.08
C TYR A 106 -15.49 29.24 -6.87
N GLY A 107 -14.52 30.13 -6.64
CA GLY A 107 -13.12 29.75 -6.45
C GLY A 107 -12.51 28.92 -7.58
N GLY A 108 -13.09 29.00 -8.80
CA GLY A 108 -12.68 28.24 -9.99
C GLY A 108 -13.30 26.84 -10.13
N ALA A 109 -14.22 26.42 -9.25
CA ALA A 109 -14.85 25.09 -9.34
C ALA A 109 -15.63 24.87 -10.65
N ASP A 110 -16.21 25.95 -11.20
CA ASP A 110 -16.99 25.94 -12.44
C ASP A 110 -16.15 25.66 -13.71
N GLN A 111 -14.82 25.72 -13.60
CA GLN A 111 -13.89 25.35 -14.65
C GLN A 111 -13.71 23.85 -14.81
N TYR A 112 -14.36 23.03 -13.98
CA TYR A 112 -14.21 21.59 -13.99
C TYR A 112 -15.56 20.89 -14.03
N THR A 113 -15.60 19.77 -14.75
CA THR A 113 -16.68 18.79 -14.66
C THR A 113 -16.23 17.71 -13.70
N LEU A 114 -16.75 17.74 -12.47
CA LEU A 114 -16.36 16.86 -11.39
C LEU A 114 -17.16 15.56 -11.39
N VAL A 115 -16.52 14.47 -11.00
CA VAL A 115 -17.14 13.17 -10.75
C VAL A 115 -17.15 12.93 -9.25
N GLY A 116 -18.33 13.08 -8.64
CA GLY A 116 -18.49 12.97 -7.20
C GLY A 116 -18.11 14.24 -6.44
N GLN A 117 -18.02 14.13 -5.11
CA GLN A 117 -17.65 15.21 -4.22
C GLN A 117 -16.16 15.12 -3.86
N PRO A 118 -15.49 16.26 -3.60
CA PRO A 118 -14.14 16.24 -3.04
C PRO A 118 -14.11 15.55 -1.68
N GLN A 119 -13.07 14.74 -1.46
CA GLN A 119 -12.83 14.08 -0.19
C GLN A 119 -11.36 14.24 0.21
N MET A 120 -11.12 14.30 1.51
CA MET A 120 -9.77 14.37 2.08
C MET A 120 -9.13 12.98 2.05
N SER A 121 -7.88 12.90 1.60
CA SER A 121 -7.08 11.67 1.69
C SER A 121 -6.54 11.48 3.10
N GLU A 122 -6.72 10.30 3.67
CA GLU A 122 -6.20 9.91 4.98
C GLU A 122 -6.54 10.93 6.08
N PRO A 123 -7.84 11.31 6.25
CA PRO A 123 -8.22 12.23 7.31
C PRO A 123 -7.89 11.58 8.66
N GLN A 124 -7.11 12.29 9.46
CA GLN A 124 -6.70 11.82 10.79
C GLN A 124 -7.67 12.40 11.83
N SER A 125 -8.31 11.51 12.59
CA SER A 125 -9.16 11.88 13.72
C SER A 125 -8.58 11.28 15.00
N GLN A 126 -8.60 12.03 16.10
CA GLN A 126 -8.01 11.59 17.37
C GLN A 126 -8.69 10.30 17.85
N GLY A 127 -7.90 9.23 17.97
CA GLY A 127 -8.37 7.94 18.47
C GLY A 127 -9.17 7.09 17.47
N GLN A 128 -9.28 7.51 16.21
CA GLN A 128 -9.98 6.75 15.16
C GLN A 128 -8.99 6.23 14.11
N ALA A 129 -9.33 5.10 13.48
CA ALA A 129 -8.63 4.62 12.30
C ALA A 129 -8.60 5.73 11.23
N ALA A 130 -7.46 5.90 10.55
CA ALA A 130 -7.33 6.90 9.50
C ALA A 130 -8.40 6.63 8.41
N GLY A 131 -8.99 7.69 7.87
CA GLY A 131 -10.00 7.55 6.81
C GLY A 131 -9.39 7.12 5.46
N PRO A 132 -10.17 7.02 4.38
CA PRO A 132 -9.73 6.45 3.12
C PRO A 132 -8.55 7.21 2.47
N GLN A 133 -7.63 6.48 1.84
CA GLN A 133 -6.53 7.04 1.05
C GLN A 133 -6.95 7.18 -0.41
N ALA A 134 -6.62 8.30 -1.04
CA ALA A 134 -6.81 8.49 -2.48
C ALA A 134 -5.57 8.03 -3.26
N CYS A 135 -5.77 7.17 -4.26
CA CYS A 135 -4.82 6.90 -5.33
C CYS A 135 -5.19 7.77 -6.53
N VAL A 136 -4.27 8.64 -6.95
CA VAL A 136 -4.53 9.72 -7.90
C VAL A 136 -3.65 9.61 -9.14
N GLY A 137 -4.21 10.02 -10.28
CA GLY A 137 -3.52 10.11 -11.56
C GLY A 137 -2.84 11.47 -11.76
N ASN A 138 -2.95 12.03 -12.97
CA ASN A 138 -2.37 13.33 -13.29
C ASN A 138 -3.27 14.47 -12.76
N ILE A 139 -2.62 15.56 -12.35
CA ILE A 139 -3.32 16.78 -11.95
C ILE A 139 -3.91 17.43 -13.20
N VAL A 140 -5.22 17.68 -13.17
CA VAL A 140 -5.96 18.45 -14.17
C VAL A 140 -5.96 19.94 -13.80
N GLY A 141 -6.00 20.23 -12.50
CA GLY A 141 -5.92 21.59 -11.97
C GLY A 141 -6.33 21.65 -10.50
N THR A 142 -6.51 22.87 -10.01
CA THR A 142 -6.96 23.13 -8.63
C THR A 142 -8.06 24.18 -8.62
N TYR A 143 -8.86 24.16 -7.56
CA TYR A 143 -9.80 25.22 -7.21
C TYR A 143 -9.88 25.32 -5.69
N THR A 144 -10.44 26.42 -5.18
CA THR A 144 -10.59 26.61 -3.73
C THR A 144 -12.05 26.68 -3.32
N ILE A 145 -12.36 26.09 -2.17
CA ILE A 145 -13.66 26.24 -1.50
C ILE A 145 -13.46 26.91 -0.14
N GLY A 146 -14.54 27.37 0.46
CA GLY A 146 -14.50 28.08 1.75
C GLY A 146 -14.23 29.57 1.60
N ASN A 147 -14.17 30.26 2.73
CA ASN A 147 -13.98 31.70 2.79
C ASN A 147 -12.57 32.01 3.31
N TYR A 148 -11.80 32.77 2.54
CA TYR A 148 -10.47 33.22 2.93
C TYR A 148 -10.48 34.01 4.25
N ASN A 149 -11.52 34.83 4.47
CA ASN A 149 -11.60 35.68 5.65
C ASN A 149 -11.85 34.90 6.95
N ASP A 150 -12.43 33.71 6.83
CA ASP A 150 -12.76 32.86 7.99
C ASP A 150 -11.62 31.87 8.30
N GLY A 151 -10.57 31.82 7.46
CA GLY A 151 -9.46 30.88 7.60
C GLY A 151 -9.77 29.44 7.15
N ASP A 152 -11.01 29.18 6.72
CA ASP A 152 -11.50 27.85 6.33
C ASP A 152 -11.32 27.55 4.83
N GLN A 153 -10.41 28.27 4.15
CA GLN A 153 -10.18 28.04 2.73
C GLN A 153 -9.46 26.70 2.50
N GLN A 154 -10.05 25.85 1.68
CA GLN A 154 -9.49 24.56 1.32
C GLN A 154 -9.14 24.53 -0.16
N THR A 155 -7.94 24.05 -0.47
CA THR A 155 -7.53 23.80 -1.86
C THR A 155 -7.91 22.39 -2.26
N ILE A 156 -8.72 22.29 -3.30
CA ILE A 156 -9.15 21.03 -3.90
C ILE A 156 -8.30 20.76 -5.13
N THR A 157 -7.68 19.59 -5.20
CA THR A 157 -6.94 19.15 -6.38
C THR A 157 -7.81 18.24 -7.24
N VAL A 158 -7.95 18.60 -8.51
CA VAL A 158 -8.68 17.82 -9.52
C VAL A 158 -7.70 16.92 -10.24
N TYR A 159 -7.97 15.62 -10.23
CA TYR A 159 -7.18 14.62 -10.94
C TYR A 159 -8.00 14.00 -12.07
N ASP A 160 -7.32 13.51 -13.11
CA ASP A 160 -7.96 12.78 -14.22
C ASP A 160 -8.58 11.47 -13.75
N GLN A 161 -7.99 10.83 -12.75
CA GLN A 161 -8.42 9.60 -12.13
C GLN A 161 -8.20 9.64 -10.61
N VAL A 162 -9.21 9.20 -9.85
CA VAL A 162 -9.11 8.99 -8.40
C VAL A 162 -9.71 7.63 -8.04
N GLN A 163 -8.98 6.83 -7.28
CA GLN A 163 -9.45 5.58 -6.70
C GLN A 163 -9.26 5.62 -5.19
N TRP A 164 -10.33 5.37 -4.45
CA TRP A 164 -10.30 5.40 -3.00
C TRP A 164 -10.04 4.01 -2.42
N GLN A 165 -9.03 3.91 -1.57
CA GLN A 165 -8.72 2.72 -0.79
C GLN A 165 -9.21 2.89 0.64
N GLN A 166 -9.79 1.83 1.19
CA GLN A 166 -10.24 1.81 2.57
C GLN A 166 -9.09 1.46 3.51
N TYR A 167 -9.17 1.94 4.75
CA TYR A 167 -8.24 1.57 5.82
C TYR A 167 -8.30 0.07 6.08
N LYS A 168 -7.13 -0.57 6.12
CA LYS A 168 -6.93 -1.98 6.50
C LYS A 168 -6.16 -2.05 7.83
N SER A 169 -5.83 -3.27 8.28
CA SER A 169 -4.90 -3.40 9.40
C SER A 169 -3.60 -2.63 9.11
N PRO A 170 -3.10 -1.80 10.02
CA PRO A 170 -1.85 -1.08 9.83
C PRO A 170 -0.64 -2.00 9.84
N ARG A 171 -0.77 -3.21 10.40
CA ARG A 171 0.29 -4.21 10.39
C ARG A 171 0.26 -4.92 9.04
N ALA A 172 1.35 -4.76 8.31
CA ALA A 172 1.48 -5.32 6.99
C ALA A 172 2.80 -6.08 6.86
N ILE A 173 2.86 -6.94 5.85
CA ILE A 173 4.08 -7.59 5.37
C ILE A 173 4.16 -7.33 3.87
N ASP A 174 5.23 -6.67 3.44
CA ASP A 174 5.57 -6.56 2.02
C ASP A 174 6.46 -7.71 1.61
N VAL A 175 6.07 -8.41 0.55
CA VAL A 175 6.86 -9.46 -0.08
C VAL A 175 7.54 -8.90 -1.30
N TYR A 176 8.83 -9.16 -1.43
CA TYR A 176 9.65 -8.80 -2.56
C TYR A 176 10.07 -10.06 -3.31
N VAL A 177 9.98 -10.01 -4.63
CA VAL A 177 10.47 -11.06 -5.53
C VAL A 177 11.43 -10.40 -6.52
N ASN A 178 12.67 -10.89 -6.58
CA ASN A 178 13.76 -10.28 -7.37
C ASN A 178 13.93 -8.77 -7.07
N GLY A 179 13.83 -8.40 -5.78
CA GLY A 179 13.90 -7.01 -5.29
C GLY A 179 12.78 -6.08 -5.73
N LYS A 180 11.72 -6.58 -6.35
CA LYS A 180 10.52 -5.81 -6.65
C LYS A 180 9.41 -6.21 -5.69
N MET A 181 8.68 -5.22 -5.19
CA MET A 181 7.49 -5.48 -4.37
C MET A 181 6.50 -6.29 -5.21
N TYR A 182 6.12 -7.45 -4.66
CA TYR A 182 5.25 -8.43 -5.31
C TYR A 182 3.82 -8.29 -4.80
N ASN A 183 3.62 -8.37 -3.49
CA ASN A 183 2.32 -8.15 -2.85
C ASN A 183 2.48 -7.65 -1.40
N ARG A 184 1.37 -7.15 -0.84
CA ARG A 184 1.22 -6.78 0.57
C ARG A 184 0.19 -7.68 1.23
N VAL A 185 0.51 -8.20 2.41
CA VAL A 185 -0.40 -8.96 3.27
C VAL A 185 -0.67 -8.17 4.54
N HIS A 186 -1.94 -7.92 4.85
CA HIS A 186 -2.36 -7.30 6.11
C HIS A 186 -2.73 -8.38 7.13
N TRP A 187 -2.40 -8.17 8.40
CA TRP A 187 -2.68 -9.11 9.49
C TRP A 187 -3.09 -8.39 10.78
#